data_AF-A0A9P7P338-F1
#
_entry.id   AF-A0A9P7P338-F1
#
_cell.length_a   1.000
_cell.length_b   1.000
_cell.length_c   1.000
_cell.angle_alpha   90.00
_cell.angle_beta   90.00
_cell.angle_gamma   90.00
#
_symmetry.space_group_name_H-M   'P 1'
#
loop_
_entity.id
_entity.type
_entity.pdbx_description
1 polymer ?
#
loop_
_entity_poly.entity_id
_entity_poly.type
_entity_poly.pdbx_seq_one_letter_code
_entity_poly.pdbx_strand_id
1 'polypeptide(L)'
;MATGSIPDGFNGPAISTDSSTTHGANGKILTAAPGKVNKPHHAGSPYQSVGDFLSNTNKFQIIESTLREGEQFANAFFDTEMKIKMYEIRY
;
A
#
# COMPACT_ATOMS: atom_id res chain seq x y z
N MET A 1 -52.65 10.51 24.28
CA MET A 1 -51.22 10.12 24.28
C MET A 1 -50.88 9.83 22.83
N ALA A 2 -50.03 10.66 22.23
CA ALA A 2 -49.93 10.84 20.78
C ALA A 2 -49.22 9.65 20.08
N THR A 3 -49.76 9.25 18.93
CA THR A 3 -49.17 8.28 18.00
C THR A 3 -47.94 8.89 17.35
N GLY A 4 -46.76 8.29 17.54
CA GLY A 4 -45.52 8.76 16.93
C GLY A 4 -45.52 8.56 15.41
N SER A 5 -45.59 9.65 14.67
CA SER A 5 -45.34 9.72 13.23
C SER A 5 -43.84 9.62 12.95
N ILE A 6 -43.45 8.72 12.03
CA ILE A 6 -42.08 8.58 11.50
C ILE A 6 -41.75 9.85 10.71
N PRO A 7 -40.64 10.57 10.98
CA PRO A 7 -40.28 11.74 10.19
C PRO A 7 -39.74 11.31 8.83
N ASP A 8 -40.35 11.87 7.78
CA ASP A 8 -39.93 11.78 6.39
C ASP A 8 -38.52 12.37 6.18
N GLY A 9 -37.66 11.59 5.51
CA GLY A 9 -36.57 12.04 4.63
C GLY A 9 -35.57 13.10 5.13
N PHE A 10 -34.37 12.67 5.51
CA PHE A 10 -33.21 13.57 5.52
C PHE A 10 -32.77 13.88 4.08
N ASN A 11 -33.02 15.13 3.67
CA ASN A 11 -32.53 15.78 2.46
C ASN A 11 -31.00 15.97 2.56
N GLY A 12 -30.23 15.04 1.99
CA GLY A 12 -28.79 15.23 1.76
C GLY A 12 -28.55 16.26 0.65
N PRO A 13 -27.42 16.99 0.64
CA PRO A 13 -27.20 18.07 -0.30
C PRO A 13 -27.18 17.55 -1.74
N ALA A 14 -28.05 18.08 -2.59
CA ALA A 14 -28.06 17.84 -4.03
C ALA A 14 -26.70 18.26 -4.62
N ILE A 15 -25.98 17.33 -5.22
CA ILE A 15 -24.76 17.64 -5.95
C ILE A 15 -25.19 18.36 -7.24
N SER A 16 -24.93 19.67 -7.29
CA SER A 16 -25.13 20.49 -8.48
C SER A 16 -24.28 19.91 -9.61
N THR A 17 -24.94 19.44 -10.67
CA THR A 17 -24.28 19.00 -11.90
C THR A 17 -24.54 20.08 -12.94
N ASP A 18 -23.76 21.16 -12.94
CA ASP A 18 -23.74 22.11 -14.04
C ASP A 18 -22.34 22.72 -14.26
N SER A 19 -21.74 22.26 -15.37
CA SER A 19 -21.05 23.06 -16.39
C SER A 19 -19.71 23.76 -16.08
N SER A 20 -18.65 23.17 -16.65
CA SER A 20 -17.54 23.80 -17.38
C SER A 20 -17.12 25.23 -17.00
N THR A 21 -15.99 25.36 -16.32
CA THR A 21 -15.08 26.50 -16.51
C THR A 21 -13.64 26.01 -16.53
N THR A 22 -13.11 25.98 -17.75
CA THR A 22 -11.72 25.73 -18.15
C THR A 22 -10.71 26.53 -17.33
N HIS A 23 -9.70 25.87 -16.78
CA HIS A 23 -8.48 26.54 -16.29
C HIS A 23 -7.27 25.91 -16.99
N GLY A 24 -6.88 26.52 -18.11
CA GLY A 24 -5.64 26.23 -18.81
C GLY A 24 -4.44 26.93 -18.16
N ALA A 25 -3.32 26.20 -18.07
CA ALA A 25 -1.95 26.64 -18.39
C ALA A 25 -0.92 25.66 -17.78
N ASN A 26 -0.74 24.47 -18.37
CA ASN A 26 0.45 23.66 -18.10
C ASN A 26 1.57 24.12 -19.05
N GLY A 27 2.40 25.07 -18.60
CA GLY A 27 3.42 25.63 -19.48
C GLY A 27 4.45 26.52 -18.80
N LYS A 28 5.16 26.02 -17.79
CA LYS A 28 6.46 26.59 -17.39
C LYS A 28 7.52 25.51 -17.47
N ILE A 29 8.26 25.51 -18.58
CA ILE A 29 9.46 24.68 -18.75
C ILE A 29 10.53 25.22 -17.80
N LEU A 30 10.90 24.44 -16.78
CA LEU A 30 12.04 24.72 -15.93
C LEU A 30 13.30 24.22 -16.65
N THR A 31 14.18 25.14 -17.02
CA THR A 31 15.49 24.85 -17.60
C THR A 31 16.39 24.18 -16.57
N ALA A 32 16.68 22.90 -16.82
CA ALA A 32 17.83 22.09 -16.40
C ALA A 32 18.46 22.34 -15.00
N ALA A 33 18.02 21.56 -14.00
CA ALA A 33 18.90 21.09 -12.93
C ALA A 33 19.32 19.63 -13.25
N PRO A 34 20.59 19.22 -13.06
CA PRO A 34 21.01 17.82 -13.25
C PRO A 34 20.54 17.01 -12.03
N GLY A 35 19.23 16.89 -11.84
CA GLY A 35 18.67 15.87 -10.97
C GLY A 35 18.99 14.51 -11.57
N LYS A 36 19.47 13.57 -10.74
CA LYS A 36 19.58 12.17 -11.15
C LYS A 36 18.19 11.73 -11.61
N VAL A 37 18.00 11.73 -12.93
CA VAL A 37 16.79 11.19 -13.54
C VAL A 37 16.85 9.71 -13.21
N ASN A 38 15.99 9.27 -12.29
CA ASN A 38 15.70 7.86 -12.13
C ASN A 38 15.24 7.42 -13.52
N LYS A 39 16.16 6.76 -14.25
CA LYS A 39 15.84 6.24 -15.58
C LYS A 39 14.56 5.44 -15.39
N PRO A 40 13.49 5.70 -16.16
CA PRO A 40 12.40 4.76 -16.21
C PRO A 40 13.06 3.41 -16.45
N HIS A 41 12.74 2.40 -15.65
CA HIS A 41 13.11 1.04 -15.97
C HIS A 41 12.33 0.72 -17.25
N HIS A 42 12.88 1.15 -18.39
CA HIS A 42 12.26 0.96 -19.67
C HIS A 42 12.15 -0.56 -19.82
N ALA A 43 10.94 -1.02 -20.12
CA ALA A 43 10.71 -2.37 -20.60
C ALA A 43 11.72 -2.60 -21.73
N GLY A 44 12.79 -3.34 -21.44
CA GLY A 44 13.92 -3.54 -22.37
C GLY A 44 13.51 -4.36 -23.59
N SER A 45 12.28 -4.87 -23.59
CA SER A 45 11.70 -5.72 -24.59
C SER A 45 10.19 -5.45 -24.72
N PRO A 46 9.63 -5.46 -25.94
CA PRO A 46 8.19 -5.36 -26.19
C PRO A 46 7.36 -6.52 -25.60
N TYR A 47 8.02 -7.55 -25.07
CA TYR A 47 7.38 -8.68 -24.37
C TYR A 47 7.42 -8.55 -22.84
N GLN A 48 7.99 -7.47 -22.30
CA GLN A 48 8.10 -7.31 -20.85
C GLN A 48 6.74 -6.92 -20.26
N SER A 49 6.29 -7.73 -19.30
CA SER A 49 5.02 -7.51 -18.62
C SER A 49 5.14 -6.30 -17.68
N VAL A 50 4.08 -5.51 -17.58
CA VAL A 50 4.02 -4.37 -16.65
C VAL A 50 4.02 -4.83 -15.18
N GLY A 51 3.62 -6.07 -14.90
CA GLY A 51 3.59 -6.65 -13.55
C GLY A 51 4.97 -6.85 -12.94
N ASP A 52 6.00 -7.00 -13.78
CA ASP A 52 7.38 -7.24 -13.33
C ASP A 52 7.94 -6.05 -12.56
N PHE A 53 7.49 -4.83 -12.83
CA PHE A 53 7.94 -3.60 -12.13
C PHE A 53 7.43 -3.49 -10.69
N LEU A 54 6.27 -4.08 -10.40
CA LEU A 54 5.68 -4.08 -9.07
C LEU A 54 6.02 -5.36 -8.29
N SER A 55 6.72 -6.31 -8.92
CA SER A 55 7.10 -7.57 -8.30
C SER A 55 8.24 -7.39 -7.30
N ASN A 56 7.99 -7.78 -6.05
CA ASN A 56 9.01 -7.84 -5.00
C ASN A 56 9.63 -9.23 -4.84
N THR A 57 9.40 -10.17 -5.75
CA THR A 57 9.92 -11.55 -5.63
C THR A 57 11.44 -11.63 -5.50
N ASN A 58 12.16 -10.66 -6.07
CA ASN A 58 13.63 -10.56 -5.97
C ASN A 58 14.10 -9.58 -4.87
N LYS A 59 13.19 -8.85 -4.21
CA LYS A 59 13.52 -7.86 -3.18
C LYS A 59 12.36 -7.72 -2.18
N PHE A 60 12.30 -8.66 -1.25
CA PHE A 60 11.33 -8.67 -0.17
C PHE A 60 12.03 -8.67 1.19
N GLN A 61 11.29 -8.31 2.23
CA GLN A 61 11.72 -8.44 3.62
C GLN A 61 11.03 -9.66 4.21
N ILE A 62 11.79 -10.49 4.90
CA ILE A 62 11.24 -11.63 5.63
C ILE A 62 10.93 -11.16 7.05
N ILE A 63 9.70 -11.40 7.49
CA ILE A 63 9.32 -11.25 8.89
C ILE A 63 9.44 -12.63 9.52
N GLU A 64 10.38 -12.76 10.46
CA GLU A 64 10.59 -13.99 11.18
C GLU A 64 9.53 -14.17 12.27
N SER A 65 8.67 -15.16 12.04
CA SER A 65 7.43 -15.35 12.77
C SER A 65 7.45 -16.62 13.65
N THR A 66 8.59 -17.32 13.67
CA THR A 66 8.80 -18.60 14.38
C THR A 66 8.47 -18.50 15.88
N LEU A 67 8.73 -17.37 16.54
CA LEU A 67 8.48 -17.18 17.98
C LEU A 67 7.08 -16.62 18.31
N ARG A 68 6.19 -16.45 17.32
CA ARG A 68 4.81 -16.00 17.54
C ARG A 68 3.81 -16.98 16.95
N GLU A 69 3.88 -17.21 15.64
CA GLU A 69 3.00 -18.14 14.93
C GLU A 69 3.50 -19.58 15.08
N GLY A 70 4.83 -19.78 15.12
CA GLY A 70 5.42 -21.11 15.28
C GLY A 70 5.09 -21.79 16.60
N GLU A 71 4.72 -21.04 17.65
CA GLU A 71 4.30 -21.61 18.94
C GLU A 71 2.93 -22.31 18.87
N GLN A 72 2.18 -22.14 17.77
CA GLN A 72 0.91 -22.82 17.55
C GLN A 72 1.08 -24.27 17.05
N PHE A 73 2.30 -24.67 16.65
CA PHE A 73 2.53 -26.05 16.22
C PHE A 73 2.39 -27.01 17.40
N ALA A 74 1.70 -28.14 17.19
CA ALA A 74 1.42 -29.13 18.24
C ALA A 74 2.69 -29.66 18.96
N ASN A 75 3.85 -29.60 18.30
CA ASN A 75 5.14 -30.08 18.84
C ASN A 75 6.12 -28.93 19.14
N ALA A 76 5.69 -27.67 19.12
CA ALA A 76 6.54 -26.52 19.40
C ALA A 76 6.54 -26.17 20.88
N PHE A 77 7.51 -26.73 21.61
CA PHE A 77 7.75 -26.41 23.02
C PHE A 77 9.02 -25.58 23.13
N PHE A 78 8.85 -24.26 23.28
CA PHE A 78 9.97 -23.31 23.35
C PHE A 78 10.16 -22.77 24.76
N ASP A 79 11.28 -23.10 25.39
CA ASP A 79 11.74 -22.47 26.63
C ASP A 79 12.38 -21.10 26.36
N THR A 80 12.45 -20.24 27.37
CA THR A 80 12.98 -18.87 27.26
C THR A 80 14.40 -18.84 26.68
N GLU A 81 15.28 -19.76 27.10
CA GLU A 81 16.64 -19.85 26.58
C GLU A 81 16.67 -20.18 25.08
N MET A 82 15.80 -21.08 24.62
CA MET A 82 15.69 -21.43 23.21
C MET A 82 15.17 -20.24 22.39
N LYS A 83 14.19 -19.50 22.90
CA LYS A 83 13.68 -18.29 22.22
C LYS A 83 14.78 -17.23 22.06
N ILE A 84 15.57 -17.00 23.10
CA ILE A 84 16.69 -16.04 23.07
C ILE A 84 17.77 -16.48 22.08
N LYS A 85 18.16 -17.75 22.10
CA LYS A 85 19.17 -18.27 21.18
C LYS A 85 18.74 -18.18 19.72
N MET A 86 17.46 -18.42 19.43
CA MET A 86 16.91 -18.28 18.08
C MET A 86 16.90 -16.82 17.61
N TYR A 87 16.60 -15.89 18.53
CA TYR A 87 16.68 -14.46 18.26
C TYR A 87 18.14 -14.03 17.98
N GLU A 88 19.09 -14.49 18.80
CA GLU A 88 20.52 -14.16 18.66
C GLU A 88 21.14 -14.68 17.36
N ILE A 89 20.80 -15.90 16.90
CA ILE A 89 21.33 -16.45 15.63
C ILE A 89 20.93 -15.59 14.41
N ARG A 90 19.86 -14.79 14.51
CA ARG A 90 19.32 -13.98 13.42
C ARG A 90 19.80 -12.52 13.42
N TYR A 91 20.45 -12.05 14.48
CA TYR A 91 20.96 -10.68 14.63
C TYR A 91 22.49 -10.64 14.63
#